data_AF-A0A9D1V7U5-F1
#
_entry.id   AF-A0A9D1V7U5-F1
#
_cell.length_a   1.000
_cell.length_b   1.000
_cell.length_c   1.000
_cell.angle_alpha   90.00
_cell.angle_beta   90.00
_cell.angle_gamma   90.00
#
_symmetry.space_group_name_H-M   'P 1'
#
loop_
_entity.id
_entity.type
_entity.pdbx_description
1 polymer ?
#
loop_
_entity_poly.entity_id
_entity_poly.type
_entity_poly.pdbx_seq_one_letter_code
_entity_poly.pdbx_strand_id
1 'polypeptide(L)'
;MEKDKNLSAIPAEEFAACQKALDIDKWLASERAHRDLCGTFPWCAYCVKAEAYPCAKAKFRQEMERALDEISDELITEQEGETPESSQEVVDEIAAEEISECALAAAKEIPDGYEEVTRYRRSFKSRIIQSAPLQDQYTELKNTLLGYAGVKTRICQSGEHFRVGGKRVAKLVVTGKKLSLFLALSPEEFESTNYRFEDVGEKKSHRETPMRVKITGKRAMKQAKELLGILMDRLGLAQVGCIYSDFHYPYRTDEELIRKGLIKPYKTLVKKKAENKK
;
A
#
# COMPACT_ATOMS: atom_id res chain seq x y z
N MET A 1 -23.70 -1.61 -7.89
CA MET A 1 -23.86 -2.09 -6.50
C MET A 1 -24.18 -3.57 -6.57
N GLU A 2 -23.16 -4.42 -6.59
CA GLU A 2 -23.35 -5.87 -6.46
C GLU A 2 -23.86 -6.14 -5.04
N LYS A 3 -25.14 -6.52 -4.93
CA LYS A 3 -25.81 -6.80 -3.64
C LYS A 3 -25.54 -8.23 -3.14
N ASP A 4 -24.72 -9.00 -3.85
CA ASP A 4 -24.35 -10.37 -3.48
C ASP A 4 -23.06 -10.39 -2.68
N LYS A 5 -23.16 -9.95 -1.42
CA LYS A 5 -22.21 -10.37 -0.39
C LYS A 5 -22.51 -11.83 -0.04
N ASN A 6 -21.54 -12.72 -0.24
CA ASN A 6 -21.70 -14.16 -0.05
C ASN A 6 -22.12 -14.50 1.39
N LEU A 7 -23.39 -14.87 1.58
CA LEU A 7 -23.98 -15.30 2.86
C LEU A 7 -23.99 -16.84 3.03
N SER A 8 -23.17 -17.55 2.25
CA SER A 8 -23.17 -19.02 2.18
C SER A 8 -22.70 -19.74 3.45
N ALA A 9 -22.06 -19.01 4.38
CA ALA A 9 -21.56 -19.56 5.64
C ALA A 9 -22.62 -19.71 6.74
N ILE A 10 -23.78 -19.06 6.59
CA ILE A 10 -24.84 -19.05 7.61
C ILE A 10 -25.88 -20.14 7.26
N PRO A 11 -26.25 -21.02 8.20
CA PRO A 11 -27.22 -22.07 7.95
C PRO A 11 -28.64 -21.51 7.69
N ALA A 12 -29.41 -22.21 6.85
CA ALA A 12 -30.77 -21.80 6.49
C ALA A 12 -31.73 -21.68 7.69
N GLU A 13 -31.51 -22.49 8.73
CA GLU A 13 -32.30 -22.47 9.97
C GLU A 13 -32.15 -21.15 10.73
N GLU A 14 -30.95 -20.57 10.73
CA GLU A 14 -30.67 -19.30 11.38
C GLU A 14 -31.37 -18.14 10.66
N PHE A 15 -31.39 -18.17 9.32
CA PHE A 15 -32.19 -17.22 8.53
C PHE A 15 -33.69 -17.36 8.82
N ALA A 16 -34.20 -18.58 8.95
CA ALA A 16 -35.62 -18.81 9.24
C ALA A 16 -36.01 -18.30 10.64
N ALA A 17 -35.19 -18.57 11.66
CA ALA A 17 -35.41 -18.09 13.01
C ALA A 17 -35.36 -16.55 13.08
N CYS A 18 -34.36 -15.93 12.45
CA CYS A 18 -34.21 -14.49 12.37
C CYS A 18 -35.38 -13.83 11.62
N GLN A 19 -35.83 -14.43 10.51
CA GLN A 19 -36.97 -13.93 9.73
C GLN A 19 -38.25 -13.94 10.57
N LYS A 20 -38.51 -15.03 11.30
CA LYS A 20 -39.69 -15.14 12.17
C LYS A 20 -39.71 -14.06 13.26
N ALA A 21 -38.56 -13.81 13.90
CA ALA A 21 -38.44 -12.75 14.90
C ALA A 21 -38.71 -11.37 14.28
N LEU A 22 -38.08 -11.09 13.13
CA LEU A 22 -38.27 -9.83 12.41
C LEU A 22 -39.70 -9.61 11.95
N ASP A 23 -40.42 -10.65 11.53
CA ASP A 23 -41.81 -10.51 11.10
C ASP A 23 -42.72 -10.13 12.28
N ILE A 24 -42.50 -10.69 13.46
CA ILE A 24 -43.20 -10.31 14.69
C ILE A 24 -42.87 -8.86 15.06
N ASP A 25 -41.59 -8.50 15.10
CA ASP A 25 -41.14 -7.15 15.47
C ASP A 25 -41.65 -6.08 14.51
N LYS A 26 -41.59 -6.35 13.20
CA LYS A 26 -42.10 -5.45 12.16
C LYS A 26 -43.61 -5.28 12.28
N TRP A 27 -44.33 -6.35 12.58
CA TRP A 27 -45.77 -6.29 12.79
C TRP A 27 -46.12 -5.44 14.01
N LEU A 28 -45.51 -5.70 15.17
CA LEU A 28 -45.70 -4.91 16.39
C LEU A 28 -45.28 -3.44 16.23
N ALA A 29 -44.25 -3.16 15.45
CA ALA A 29 -43.83 -1.80 15.15
C ALA A 29 -44.84 -1.08 14.25
N SER A 30 -45.40 -1.77 13.25
CA SER A 30 -46.41 -1.22 12.35
C SER A 30 -47.74 -0.99 13.05
N GLU A 31 -48.12 -1.88 13.97
CA GLU A 31 -49.28 -1.73 14.83
C GLU A 31 -49.16 -0.48 15.70
N ARG A 32 -48.02 -0.31 16.40
CA ARG A 32 -47.73 0.87 17.22
C ARG A 32 -47.71 2.18 16.42
N ALA A 33 -47.25 2.14 15.17
CA ALA A 33 -47.20 3.30 14.30
C ALA A 33 -48.51 3.56 13.53
N HIS A 34 -49.49 2.67 13.65
CA HIS A 34 -50.75 2.67 12.89
C HIS A 34 -50.56 2.81 11.37
N ARG A 35 -49.44 2.33 10.83
CA ARG A 35 -49.12 2.36 9.40
C ARG A 35 -48.08 1.29 9.05
N ASP A 36 -48.07 0.85 7.80
CA ASP A 36 -47.06 -0.11 7.33
C ASP A 36 -45.66 0.53 7.32
N LEU A 37 -44.72 -0.12 8.01
CA LEU A 37 -43.31 0.28 8.10
C LEU A 37 -42.41 -0.60 7.21
N CYS A 38 -42.97 -1.51 6.42
CA CYS A 38 -42.20 -2.26 5.45
C CYS A 38 -41.50 -1.32 4.47
N GLY A 39 -40.16 -1.39 4.42
CA GLY A 39 -39.34 -0.49 3.60
C GLY A 39 -38.68 0.65 4.38
N THR A 40 -39.10 0.95 5.61
CA THR A 40 -38.53 2.05 6.40
C THR A 40 -37.43 1.61 7.36
N PHE A 41 -37.27 0.30 7.60
CA PHE A 41 -36.25 -0.20 8.51
C PHE A 41 -34.84 -0.07 7.89
N PRO A 42 -33.78 0.10 8.70
CA PRO A 42 -32.41 0.28 8.19
C PRO A 42 -31.95 -0.81 7.22
N TRP A 43 -32.32 -2.07 7.48
CA TRP A 43 -31.98 -3.20 6.62
C TRP A 43 -32.83 -3.30 5.35
N CYS A 44 -33.95 -2.58 5.23
CA CYS A 44 -34.83 -2.70 4.06
C CYS A 44 -34.15 -2.32 2.73
N ALA A 45 -33.14 -1.44 2.76
CA ALA A 45 -32.36 -1.08 1.56
C ALA A 45 -31.60 -2.27 0.93
N TYR A 46 -31.25 -3.25 1.75
CA TYR A 46 -30.51 -4.46 1.39
C TYR A 46 -31.41 -5.67 1.13
N CYS A 47 -32.74 -5.47 1.20
CA CYS A 47 -33.73 -6.52 1.00
C CYS A 47 -33.88 -6.87 -0.48
N VAL A 48 -33.81 -8.18 -0.76
CA VAL A 48 -34.09 -8.75 -2.08
C VAL A 48 -35.32 -9.62 -1.95
N LYS A 49 -36.48 -9.09 -2.37
CA LYS A 49 -37.79 -9.73 -2.17
C LYS A 49 -37.92 -11.11 -2.83
N ALA A 50 -37.13 -11.39 -3.86
CA ALA A 50 -37.16 -12.64 -4.60
C ALA A 50 -36.47 -13.82 -3.89
N GLU A 51 -35.76 -13.57 -2.79
CA GLU A 51 -35.03 -14.61 -2.07
C GLU A 51 -35.82 -15.19 -0.90
N ALA A 52 -35.48 -16.43 -0.51
CA ALA A 52 -35.90 -16.99 0.76
C ALA A 52 -35.33 -16.17 1.93
N TYR A 53 -36.20 -15.88 2.91
CA TYR A 53 -35.90 -15.10 4.12
C TYR A 53 -35.32 -13.71 3.82
N PRO A 54 -36.05 -12.87 3.06
CA PRO A 54 -35.49 -11.67 2.46
C PRO A 54 -35.14 -10.59 3.47
N CYS A 55 -35.90 -10.46 4.57
CA CYS A 55 -35.62 -9.46 5.61
C CYS A 55 -34.45 -9.91 6.51
N ALA A 56 -34.40 -11.19 6.87
CA ALA A 56 -33.29 -11.75 7.65
C ALA A 56 -31.97 -11.56 6.91
N LYS A 57 -31.87 -11.98 5.64
CA LYS A 57 -30.67 -11.79 4.82
C LYS A 57 -30.29 -10.32 4.65
N ALA A 58 -31.28 -9.44 4.52
CA ALA A 58 -31.03 -8.00 4.45
C ALA A 58 -30.35 -7.46 5.72
N LYS A 59 -30.80 -7.92 6.90
CA LYS A 59 -30.20 -7.57 8.18
C LYS A 59 -28.75 -8.05 8.27
N PHE A 60 -28.48 -9.30 7.89
CA PHE A 60 -27.12 -9.83 7.85
C PHE A 60 -26.22 -9.09 6.86
N ARG A 61 -26.71 -8.71 5.67
CA ARG A 61 -25.96 -7.88 4.71
C ARG A 61 -25.57 -6.54 5.31
N GLN A 62 -26.52 -5.89 5.99
CA GLN A 62 -26.27 -4.62 6.66
C GLN A 62 -25.25 -4.76 7.80
N GLU A 63 -25.39 -5.79 8.64
CA GLU A 63 -24.44 -6.06 9.72
C GLU A 63 -23.04 -6.38 9.18
N MET A 64 -22.94 -7.15 8.10
CA MET A 64 -21.66 -7.40 7.43
C MET A 64 -21.06 -6.14 6.81
N GLU A 65 -21.88 -5.26 6.21
CA GLU A 65 -21.41 -3.97 5.71
C GLU A 65 -20.85 -3.12 6.84
N ARG A 66 -21.61 -2.98 7.93
CA ARG A 66 -21.18 -2.23 9.11
C ARG A 66 -19.91 -2.80 9.70
N ALA A 67 -19.79 -4.13 9.82
CA ALA A 67 -18.58 -4.76 10.32
C ALA A 67 -17.37 -4.55 9.39
N LEU A 68 -17.58 -4.56 8.07
CA LEU A 68 -16.51 -4.27 7.11
C LEU A 68 -16.07 -2.80 7.18
N ASP A 69 -17.02 -1.88 7.35
CA ASP A 69 -16.74 -0.46 7.52
C ASP A 69 -16.03 -0.20 8.85
N GLU A 70 -16.47 -0.83 9.95
CA GLU A 70 -15.79 -0.78 11.26
C GLU A 70 -14.35 -1.33 11.17
N ILE A 71 -14.13 -2.47 10.52
CA ILE A 71 -12.78 -3.01 10.29
C ILE A 71 -11.94 -2.05 9.42
N SER A 72 -12.56 -1.43 8.40
CA SER A 72 -11.90 -0.45 7.56
C SER A 72 -11.49 0.79 8.38
N ASP A 73 -12.38 1.28 9.24
CA ASP A 73 -12.14 2.42 10.10
C ASP A 73 -11.11 2.09 11.20
N GLU A 74 -11.12 0.90 11.77
CA GLU A 74 -10.06 0.41 12.67
C GLU A 74 -8.72 0.32 11.94
N LEU A 75 -8.69 -0.19 10.71
CA LEU A 75 -7.48 -0.22 9.87
C LEU A 75 -6.97 1.19 9.51
N ILE A 76 -7.86 2.19 9.45
CA ILE A 76 -7.51 3.60 9.25
C ILE A 76 -7.06 4.23 10.57
N THR A 77 -7.72 3.92 11.69
CA THR A 77 -7.42 4.47 13.02
C THR A 77 -6.14 3.89 13.60
N GLU A 78 -5.84 2.60 13.40
CA GLU A 78 -4.51 2.03 13.67
C GLU A 78 -3.42 2.66 12.78
N GLN A 79 -3.78 3.20 11.60
CA GLN A 79 -2.86 3.97 10.77
C GLN A 79 -2.68 5.42 11.24
N GLU A 80 -3.60 5.97 12.05
CA GLU A 80 -3.53 7.33 12.61
C GLU A 80 -3.05 7.36 14.08
N GLY A 81 -3.22 6.26 14.83
CA GLY A 81 -2.79 6.07 16.22
C GLY A 81 -1.31 5.73 16.40
N GLU A 82 -0.59 5.39 15.31
CA GLU A 82 0.88 5.49 15.24
C GLU A 82 1.26 6.86 14.65
N THR A 83 0.83 7.93 15.30
CA THR A 83 1.54 9.20 15.22
C THR A 83 2.69 9.14 16.23
N PRO A 84 3.96 9.08 15.80
CA PRO A 84 5.03 9.50 16.67
C PRO A 84 4.85 11.01 16.86
N GLU A 85 4.40 11.40 18.05
CA GLU A 85 4.34 12.76 18.58
C GLU A 85 5.73 13.43 18.72
N SER A 86 6.70 13.01 17.89
CA SER A 86 8.03 13.61 17.79
C SER A 86 8.57 13.65 16.35
N SER A 87 7.73 13.39 15.33
CA SER A 87 8.17 13.40 13.93
C SER A 87 7.39 14.32 13.01
N GLN A 88 6.20 14.79 13.40
CA GLN A 88 5.40 15.69 12.58
C GLN A 88 5.95 17.12 12.57
N GLU A 89 6.53 17.61 13.67
CA GLU A 89 7.14 18.95 13.68
C GLU A 89 8.38 19.03 12.78
N VAL A 90 9.20 17.98 12.66
CA VAL A 90 10.46 18.03 11.88
C VAL A 90 10.34 17.68 10.39
N VAL A 91 9.18 17.21 9.91
CA VAL A 91 8.94 17.05 8.46
C VAL A 91 7.99 18.11 7.91
N ASP A 92 7.10 18.66 8.75
CA ASP A 92 6.31 19.83 8.36
C ASP A 92 7.12 21.13 8.50
N GLU A 93 8.14 21.27 9.37
CA GLU A 93 9.01 22.47 9.32
C GLU A 93 9.95 22.45 8.11
N ILE A 94 10.60 21.34 7.77
CA ILE A 94 11.53 21.32 6.61
C ILE A 94 10.77 21.35 5.29
N ALA A 95 9.57 20.76 5.23
CA ALA A 95 8.72 20.86 4.04
C ALA A 95 7.93 22.17 4.01
N ALA A 96 7.37 22.69 5.10
CA ALA A 96 6.64 23.96 5.07
C ALA A 96 7.56 25.19 5.05
N GLU A 97 8.79 25.17 5.58
CA GLU A 97 9.74 26.27 5.36
C GLU A 97 10.27 26.29 3.91
N GLU A 98 10.50 25.13 3.26
CA GLU A 98 10.86 25.11 1.83
C GLU A 98 9.65 25.21 0.86
N ILE A 99 8.41 24.95 1.33
CA ILE A 99 7.17 25.10 0.53
C ILE A 99 6.51 26.48 0.75
N SER A 100 6.72 27.14 1.90
CA SER A 100 6.27 28.53 2.13
C SER A 100 6.99 29.52 1.21
N GLU A 101 8.25 29.24 0.84
CA GLU A 101 8.95 30.06 -0.16
C GLU A 101 8.58 29.75 -1.62
N CYS A 102 7.90 28.64 -1.91
CA CYS A 102 7.48 28.28 -3.28
C CYS A 102 6.02 28.60 -3.60
N ALA A 103 5.22 29.05 -2.63
CA ALA A 103 3.85 29.53 -2.86
C ALA A 103 3.76 31.05 -3.08
N LEU A 104 4.86 31.81 -2.92
CA LEU A 104 4.97 33.15 -3.45
C LEU A 104 5.49 33.10 -4.89
N ALA A 105 4.56 32.93 -5.82
CA ALA A 105 4.73 33.32 -7.21
C ALA A 105 4.81 34.85 -7.33
N ALA A 106 5.86 35.44 -6.77
CA ALA A 106 6.41 36.70 -7.25
C ALA A 106 7.58 36.31 -8.14
N ALA A 107 7.66 36.89 -9.34
CA ALA A 107 8.75 36.70 -10.28
C ALA A 107 10.09 37.08 -9.63
N LYS A 108 10.70 36.17 -8.86
CA LYS A 108 12.07 36.30 -8.38
C LYS A 108 12.94 36.13 -9.62
N GLU A 109 13.63 37.21 -9.98
CA GLU A 109 14.61 37.21 -11.07
C GLU A 109 15.63 36.11 -10.80
N ILE A 110 15.89 35.29 -11.82
CA ILE A 110 16.86 34.19 -11.73
C ILE A 110 18.22 34.80 -11.41
N PRO A 111 18.88 34.42 -10.29
CA PRO A 111 20.18 34.97 -9.94
C PRO A 111 21.20 34.73 -11.05
N ASP A 112 22.05 35.73 -11.33
CA ASP A 112 23.06 35.63 -12.37
C ASP A 112 24.01 34.45 -12.08
N GLY A 113 24.30 33.65 -13.11
CA GLY A 113 25.02 32.38 -12.99
C GLY A 113 24.18 31.11 -12.70
N TYR A 114 22.84 31.21 -12.58
CA TYR A 114 21.95 30.05 -12.46
C TYR A 114 21.00 29.90 -13.67
N GLU A 115 20.57 28.67 -13.94
CA GLU A 115 19.55 28.34 -14.95
C GLU A 115 18.37 27.59 -14.31
N GLU A 116 17.14 27.90 -14.76
CA GLU A 116 15.94 27.17 -14.34
C GLU A 116 15.81 25.87 -15.15
N VAL A 117 15.87 24.72 -14.46
CA VAL A 117 15.78 23.40 -15.07
C VAL A 117 14.55 22.67 -14.54
N THR A 118 13.76 22.10 -15.45
CA THR A 118 12.65 21.21 -15.07
C THR A 118 13.19 19.81 -14.75
N ARG A 119 12.89 19.33 -13.55
CA ARG A 119 13.22 17.97 -13.07
C ARG A 119 11.94 17.17 -12.87
N TYR A 120 12.06 15.84 -12.86
CA TYR A 120 10.93 14.93 -12.74
C TYR A 120 11.06 14.08 -11.49
N ARG A 121 10.11 14.20 -10.56
CA ARG A 121 9.98 13.30 -9.41
C ARG A 121 9.17 12.07 -9.83
N ARG A 122 9.87 10.98 -10.13
CA ARG A 122 9.27 9.71 -10.58
C ARG A 122 8.85 8.84 -9.39
N SER A 123 7.64 8.28 -9.42
CA SER A 123 7.18 7.28 -8.45
C SER A 123 7.85 5.92 -8.65
N PHE A 124 7.76 5.05 -7.64
CA PHE A 124 8.10 3.63 -7.76
C PHE A 124 7.36 2.97 -8.93
N LYS A 125 6.03 3.17 -8.98
CA LYS A 125 5.16 2.59 -10.01
C LYS A 125 5.53 3.06 -11.42
N SER A 126 5.78 4.36 -11.63
CA SER A 126 6.20 4.86 -12.95
C SER A 126 7.50 4.22 -13.43
N ARG A 127 8.45 3.95 -12.51
CA ARG A 127 9.75 3.36 -12.86
C ARG A 127 9.63 1.88 -13.24
N ILE A 128 8.71 1.16 -12.60
CA ILE A 128 8.38 -0.23 -12.96
C ILE A 128 7.69 -0.27 -14.32
N ILE A 129 6.66 0.55 -14.54
CA ILE A 129 5.91 0.58 -15.81
C ILE A 129 6.84 0.79 -17.01
N GLN A 130 7.87 1.62 -16.87
CA GLN A 130 8.77 1.97 -17.97
C GLN A 130 9.91 0.97 -18.20
N SER A 131 10.02 -0.11 -17.43
CA SER A 131 11.14 -1.03 -17.52
C SER A 131 10.71 -2.48 -17.39
N ALA A 132 10.64 -3.18 -18.53
CA ALA A 132 10.38 -4.63 -18.58
C ALA A 132 11.27 -5.46 -17.64
N PRO A 133 12.62 -5.32 -17.63
CA PRO A 133 13.45 -6.15 -16.73
C PRO A 133 13.22 -5.85 -15.24
N LEU A 134 12.75 -4.66 -14.89
CA LEU A 134 12.34 -4.38 -13.50
C LEU A 134 11.01 -5.03 -13.16
N GLN A 135 10.09 -5.14 -14.12
CA GLN A 135 8.81 -5.83 -13.94
C GLN A 135 9.04 -7.32 -13.69
N ASP A 136 9.89 -7.99 -14.45
CA ASP A 136 10.24 -9.41 -14.23
C ASP A 136 10.75 -9.63 -12.80
N GLN A 137 11.76 -8.85 -12.39
CA GLN A 137 12.39 -8.93 -11.08
C GLN A 137 11.41 -8.61 -9.94
N TYR A 138 10.55 -7.62 -10.16
CA TYR A 138 9.54 -7.21 -9.21
C TYR A 138 8.46 -8.27 -9.04
N THR A 139 7.95 -8.83 -10.14
CA THR A 139 6.95 -9.91 -10.13
C THR A 139 7.49 -11.13 -9.39
N GLU A 140 8.73 -11.52 -9.65
CA GLU A 140 9.35 -12.67 -8.98
C GLU A 140 9.53 -12.46 -7.47
N LEU A 141 10.06 -11.30 -7.05
CA LEU A 141 10.24 -10.99 -5.62
C LEU A 141 8.91 -10.80 -4.88
N LYS A 142 7.95 -10.12 -5.51
CA LYS A 142 6.64 -9.86 -4.90
C LYS A 142 5.87 -11.15 -4.65
N ASN A 143 5.84 -12.07 -5.62
CA ASN A 143 5.25 -13.38 -5.41
C ASN A 143 5.99 -14.17 -4.31
N THR A 144 7.32 -14.09 -4.26
CA THR A 144 8.09 -14.75 -3.18
C THR A 144 7.71 -14.21 -1.81
N LEU A 145 7.61 -12.88 -1.66
CA LEU A 145 7.21 -12.21 -0.41
C LEU A 145 5.77 -12.52 0.00
N LEU A 146 4.84 -12.52 -0.95
CA LEU A 146 3.43 -12.83 -0.71
C LEU A 146 3.17 -14.32 -0.46
N GLY A 147 4.16 -15.19 -0.68
CA GLY A 147 4.08 -16.62 -0.36
C GLY A 147 4.26 -16.95 1.13
N TYR A 148 4.61 -15.97 1.97
CA TYR A 148 4.75 -16.13 3.41
C TYR A 148 3.49 -15.68 4.15
N ALA A 149 3.13 -16.41 5.20
CA ALA A 149 1.92 -16.13 5.97
C ALA A 149 1.98 -14.75 6.65
N GLY A 150 0.86 -14.02 6.65
CA GLY A 150 0.74 -12.77 7.39
C GLY A 150 1.46 -11.56 6.78
N VAL A 151 2.09 -11.70 5.60
CA VAL A 151 2.72 -10.58 4.89
C VAL A 151 1.68 -9.69 4.25
N LYS A 152 1.58 -8.44 4.74
CA LYS A 152 0.79 -7.36 4.14
C LYS A 152 1.70 -6.44 3.32
N THR A 153 1.21 -5.93 2.19
CA THR A 153 1.97 -5.01 1.33
C THR A 153 1.28 -3.64 1.23
N ARG A 154 2.08 -2.57 1.15
CA ARG A 154 1.63 -1.20 0.87
C ARG A 154 2.57 -0.54 -0.14
N ILE A 155 2.00 -0.07 -1.25
CA ILE A 155 2.73 0.71 -2.26
C ILE A 155 2.75 2.18 -1.83
N CYS A 156 3.94 2.80 -1.85
CA CYS A 156 4.13 4.23 -1.63
C CYS A 156 4.85 4.88 -2.83
N GLN A 157 4.98 6.20 -2.83
CA GLN A 157 5.66 6.93 -3.91
C GLN A 157 7.13 6.50 -4.05
N SER A 158 7.79 6.17 -2.94
CA SER A 158 9.21 5.82 -2.90
C SER A 158 9.50 4.35 -3.21
N GLY A 159 8.54 3.45 -2.97
CA GLY A 159 8.78 2.01 -2.98
C GLY A 159 7.53 1.20 -2.61
N GLU A 160 7.70 -0.09 -2.40
CA GLU A 160 6.68 -0.96 -1.82
C GLU A 160 7.19 -1.55 -0.52
N HIS A 161 6.37 -1.49 0.52
CA HIS A 161 6.71 -1.87 1.88
C HIS A 161 5.96 -3.15 2.24
N PHE A 162 6.65 -4.09 2.85
CA PHE A 162 6.12 -5.37 3.31
C PHE A 162 6.17 -5.40 4.83
N ARG A 163 5.04 -5.70 5.45
CA ARG A 163 4.84 -5.68 6.90
C ARG A 163 4.27 -6.99 7.40
N VAL A 164 4.67 -7.37 8.60
CA VAL A 164 4.13 -8.52 9.34
C VAL A 164 3.91 -8.06 10.77
N GLY A 165 2.69 -8.22 11.29
CA GLY A 165 2.35 -7.78 12.65
C GLY A 165 2.72 -6.32 12.94
N GLY A 166 2.42 -5.41 12.00
CA GLY A 166 2.74 -3.97 12.11
C GLY A 166 4.18 -3.60 11.75
N LYS A 167 5.15 -4.49 11.96
CA LYS A 167 6.58 -4.22 11.71
C LYS A 167 6.95 -4.40 10.24
N ARG A 168 7.82 -3.53 9.72
CA ARG A 168 8.35 -3.64 8.34
C ARG A 168 9.44 -4.69 8.27
N VAL A 169 9.19 -5.72 7.49
CA VAL A 169 10.14 -6.83 7.29
C VAL A 169 11.00 -6.61 6.06
N ALA A 170 10.41 -6.06 5.00
CA ALA A 170 11.11 -5.82 3.75
C ALA A 170 10.59 -4.57 3.04
N LYS A 171 11.43 -4.00 2.17
CA LYS A 171 11.07 -2.87 1.32
C LYS A 171 11.71 -3.01 -0.05
N LEU A 172 10.93 -2.80 -1.11
CA LEU A 172 11.39 -2.75 -2.49
C LEU A 172 11.49 -1.29 -2.95
N VAL A 173 12.64 -0.90 -3.46
CA VAL A 173 12.88 0.45 -4.00
C VAL A 173 13.64 0.34 -5.30
N VAL A 174 13.27 1.11 -6.31
CA VAL A 174 14.12 1.26 -7.50
C VAL A 174 15.21 2.27 -7.18
N THR A 175 16.49 1.91 -7.30
CA THR A 175 17.62 2.84 -7.16
C THR A 175 18.35 2.95 -8.50
N GLY A 176 18.42 4.16 -9.07
CA GLY A 176 18.87 4.35 -10.46
C GLY A 176 18.02 3.58 -11.46
N LYS A 177 18.57 2.54 -12.08
CA LYS A 177 17.89 1.66 -13.05
C LYS A 177 17.68 0.22 -12.54
N LYS A 178 17.92 -0.05 -11.26
CA LYS A 178 17.91 -1.41 -10.68
C LYS A 178 16.96 -1.49 -9.49
N LEU A 179 16.37 -2.65 -9.27
CA LEU A 179 15.59 -2.93 -8.07
C LEU A 179 16.53 -3.19 -6.89
N SER A 180 16.19 -2.68 -5.71
CA SER A 180 16.91 -2.91 -4.45
C SER A 180 15.92 -3.41 -3.42
N LEU A 181 16.27 -4.52 -2.76
CA LEU A 181 15.52 -5.10 -1.66
C LEU A 181 16.20 -4.69 -0.35
N PHE A 182 15.43 -4.15 0.57
CA PHE A 182 15.88 -3.84 1.92
C PHE A 182 15.22 -4.83 2.86
N LEU A 183 15.99 -5.40 3.79
CA LEU A 183 15.59 -6.46 4.70
C LEU A 183 15.83 -6.04 6.15
N ALA A 184 14.95 -6.48 7.05
CA ALA A 184 15.09 -6.35 8.50
C ALA A 184 16.08 -7.38 9.07
N LEU A 185 17.26 -7.49 8.46
CA LEU A 185 18.38 -8.34 8.91
C LEU A 185 19.53 -7.45 9.36
N SER A 186 20.24 -7.85 10.42
CA SER A 186 21.47 -7.17 10.84
C SER A 186 22.60 -7.42 9.83
N PRO A 187 23.20 -6.39 9.21
CA PRO A 187 24.30 -6.56 8.26
C PRO A 187 25.54 -7.23 8.85
N GLU A 188 25.85 -6.97 10.13
CA GLU A 188 27.03 -7.47 10.84
C GLU A 188 27.10 -9.01 10.86
N GLU A 189 25.95 -9.67 10.99
CA GLU A 189 25.87 -11.13 11.04
C GLU A 189 26.26 -11.80 9.72
N PHE A 190 26.20 -11.07 8.61
CA PHE A 190 26.42 -11.60 7.26
C PHE A 190 27.74 -11.14 6.65
N GLU A 191 28.58 -10.37 7.35
CA GLU A 191 29.86 -9.88 6.82
C GLU A 191 30.83 -11.01 6.43
N SER A 192 30.79 -12.11 7.18
CA SER A 192 31.60 -13.31 6.91
C SER A 192 31.07 -14.17 5.76
N THR A 193 29.90 -13.84 5.21
CA THR A 193 29.23 -14.63 4.17
C THR A 193 29.50 -14.10 2.77
N ASN A 194 29.25 -14.93 1.75
CA ASN A 194 29.44 -14.57 0.33
C ASN A 194 28.29 -13.73 -0.28
N TYR A 195 27.42 -13.14 0.56
CA TYR A 195 26.31 -12.33 0.09
C TYR A 195 26.77 -10.91 -0.28
N ARG A 196 26.20 -10.35 -1.35
CA ARG A 196 26.47 -8.96 -1.76
C ARG A 196 25.39 -8.04 -1.22
N PHE A 197 25.69 -7.33 -0.13
CA PHE A 197 24.80 -6.35 0.49
C PHE A 197 25.55 -5.06 0.84
N GLU A 198 24.78 -4.01 1.12
CA GLU A 198 25.24 -2.72 1.64
C GLU A 198 24.49 -2.47 2.95
N ASP A 199 25.19 -1.96 3.96
CA ASP A 199 24.54 -1.43 5.16
C ASP A 199 24.05 0.00 4.91
N VAL A 200 22.79 0.27 5.23
CA VAL A 200 22.14 1.58 5.13
C VAL A 200 21.40 1.98 6.41
N GLY A 201 21.64 1.27 7.52
CA GLY A 201 20.95 1.45 8.80
C GLY A 201 21.11 2.85 9.41
N GLU A 202 22.17 3.57 9.07
CA GLU A 202 22.41 4.95 9.51
C GLU A 202 21.28 5.91 9.11
N LYS A 203 20.59 5.64 7.99
CA LYS A 203 19.52 6.51 7.48
C LYS A 203 18.22 6.25 8.22
N LYS A 204 17.60 7.30 8.77
CA LYS A 204 16.29 7.25 9.46
C LYS A 204 15.24 6.41 8.69
N SER A 205 15.13 6.61 7.37
CA SER A 205 14.17 5.90 6.51
C SER A 205 14.39 4.39 6.39
N HIS A 206 15.57 3.90 6.76
CA HIS A 206 16.03 2.52 6.60
C HIS A 206 16.39 1.85 7.94
N ARG A 207 16.17 2.49 9.09
CA ARG A 207 16.48 1.90 10.41
C ARG A 207 15.77 0.56 10.66
N GLU A 208 14.52 0.42 10.22
CA GLU A 208 13.76 -0.83 10.31
C GLU A 208 14.26 -1.92 9.35
N THR A 209 14.94 -1.54 8.27
CA THR A 209 15.41 -2.45 7.21
C THR A 209 16.84 -2.07 6.79
N PRO A 210 17.84 -2.33 7.65
CA PRO A 210 19.20 -1.79 7.49
C PRO A 210 20.00 -2.50 6.39
N MET A 211 19.73 -3.78 6.11
CA MET A 211 20.44 -4.51 5.04
C MET A 211 19.84 -4.21 3.66
N ARG A 212 20.65 -3.73 2.73
CA ARG A 212 20.26 -3.48 1.33
C ARG A 212 20.94 -4.47 0.37
N VAL A 213 20.13 -5.14 -0.45
CA VAL A 213 20.57 -6.05 -1.51
C VAL A 213 20.19 -5.48 -2.87
N LYS A 214 21.18 -5.26 -3.74
CA LYS A 214 20.97 -4.71 -5.09
C LYS A 214 20.78 -5.84 -6.11
N ILE A 215 19.64 -5.82 -6.79
CA ILE A 215 19.28 -6.82 -7.80
C ILE A 215 19.91 -6.43 -9.14
N THR A 216 21.08 -6.98 -9.43
CA THR A 216 21.80 -6.73 -10.69
C THR A 216 21.49 -7.78 -11.75
N GLY A 217 21.19 -9.02 -11.36
CA GLY A 217 20.88 -10.16 -12.24
C GLY A 217 20.48 -11.42 -11.47
N LYS A 218 20.50 -12.58 -12.15
CA LYS A 218 19.99 -13.87 -11.62
C LYS A 218 20.64 -14.31 -10.30
N ARG A 219 21.98 -14.22 -10.19
CA ARG A 219 22.70 -14.58 -8.95
C ARG A 219 22.27 -13.71 -7.77
N ALA A 220 22.14 -12.41 -7.98
CA ALA A 220 21.67 -11.49 -6.94
C ALA A 220 20.22 -11.75 -6.56
N MET A 221 19.36 -12.12 -7.51
CA MET A 221 17.98 -12.53 -7.24
C MET A 221 17.92 -13.79 -6.38
N LYS A 222 18.74 -14.80 -6.69
CA LYS A 222 18.83 -16.03 -5.87
C LYS A 222 19.27 -15.70 -4.43
N GLN A 223 20.35 -14.94 -4.28
CA GLN A 223 20.84 -14.50 -2.95
C GLN A 223 19.78 -13.69 -2.19
N ALA A 224 19.02 -12.83 -2.87
CA ALA A 224 17.95 -12.07 -2.25
C ALA A 224 16.81 -12.98 -1.73
N LYS A 225 16.45 -14.03 -2.46
CA LYS A 225 15.45 -15.02 -2.00
C LYS A 225 15.97 -15.85 -0.82
N GLU A 226 17.25 -16.25 -0.84
CA GLU A 226 17.89 -16.97 0.27
C GLU A 226 17.88 -16.13 1.55
N LEU A 227 18.33 -14.87 1.47
CA LEU A 227 18.30 -13.94 2.60
C LEU A 227 16.87 -13.68 3.08
N LEU A 228 15.91 -13.59 2.16
CA LEU A 228 14.49 -13.46 2.52
C LEU A 228 13.98 -14.69 3.28
N GLY A 229 14.34 -15.90 2.85
CA GLY A 229 14.01 -17.13 3.56
C GLY A 229 14.53 -17.12 4.98
N ILE A 230 15.82 -16.80 5.16
CA ILE A 230 16.45 -16.69 6.49
C ILE A 230 15.71 -15.66 7.37
N LEU A 231 15.32 -14.51 6.82
CA LEU A 231 14.55 -13.51 7.55
C LEU A 231 13.19 -14.05 7.99
N MET A 232 12.46 -14.70 7.09
CA MET A 232 11.12 -15.22 7.38
C MET A 232 11.14 -16.38 8.36
N ASP A 233 12.15 -17.25 8.27
CA ASP A 233 12.38 -18.36 9.21
C ASP A 233 12.66 -17.84 10.62
N ARG A 234 13.45 -16.78 10.76
CA ARG A 234 13.70 -16.11 12.06
C ARG A 234 12.44 -15.48 12.66
N LEU A 235 11.52 -15.03 11.81
CA LEU A 235 10.22 -14.51 12.22
C LEU A 235 9.19 -15.62 12.49
N GLY A 236 9.54 -16.89 12.27
CA GLY A 236 8.65 -18.03 12.44
C GLY A 236 7.51 -18.09 11.43
N LEU A 237 7.69 -17.50 10.25
CA LEU A 237 6.63 -17.40 9.23
C LEU A 237 6.70 -18.58 8.28
N ALA A 238 5.64 -19.38 8.26
CA ALA A 238 5.52 -20.49 7.34
C ALA A 238 5.35 -20.01 5.89
N GLN A 239 6.02 -20.70 4.96
CA GLN A 239 5.78 -20.55 3.54
C GLN A 239 4.47 -21.28 3.18
N VAL A 240 3.39 -20.52 3.07
CA VAL A 240 2.04 -21.01 2.75
C VAL A 240 1.82 -21.13 1.24
N GLY A 241 2.75 -20.61 0.44
CA GLY A 241 2.60 -20.49 -1.00
C GLY A 241 1.74 -19.27 -1.37
N CYS A 242 1.81 -18.88 -2.64
CA CYS A 242 0.94 -17.84 -3.18
C CYS A 242 0.35 -18.30 -4.51
N ILE A 243 -0.81 -17.75 -4.85
CA ILE A 243 -1.30 -17.78 -6.23
C ILE A 243 -0.39 -16.86 -7.02
N TYR A 244 0.40 -17.43 -7.92
CA TYR A 244 1.29 -16.66 -8.78
C TYR A 244 0.48 -15.61 -9.54
N SER A 245 0.80 -14.35 -9.27
CA SER A 245 0.14 -13.20 -9.88
C SER A 245 1.13 -12.49 -10.79
N ASP A 246 0.70 -12.20 -12.01
CA ASP A 246 1.48 -11.42 -12.94
C ASP A 246 1.34 -9.92 -12.63
N PHE A 247 2.45 -9.25 -12.30
CA PHE A 247 2.49 -7.83 -12.00
C PHE A 247 3.10 -6.97 -13.13
N HIS A 248 3.09 -7.49 -14.36
CA HIS A 248 3.46 -6.70 -15.53
C HIS A 248 2.43 -5.61 -15.85
N TYR A 249 2.94 -4.48 -16.34
CA TYR A 249 2.16 -3.35 -16.80
C TYR A 249 2.57 -2.99 -18.23
N PRO A 250 1.61 -2.65 -19.10
CA PRO A 250 1.96 -2.14 -20.42
C PRO A 250 2.78 -0.86 -20.27
N TYR A 251 3.80 -0.73 -21.13
CA TYR A 251 4.65 0.46 -21.16
C TYR A 251 3.81 1.73 -21.36
N ARG A 252 4.22 2.82 -20.70
CA ARG A 252 3.58 4.14 -20.82
C ARG A 252 4.63 5.24 -20.96
N THR A 253 4.32 6.24 -21.78
CA THR A 253 5.19 7.40 -22.00
C THR A 253 5.22 8.31 -20.78
N ASP A 254 6.23 9.19 -20.69
CA ASP A 254 6.34 10.17 -19.62
C ASP A 254 5.08 11.06 -19.54
N GLU A 255 4.52 11.48 -20.67
CA GLU A 255 3.31 12.30 -20.76
C GLU A 255 2.08 11.62 -20.12
N GLU A 256 1.86 10.35 -20.43
CA GLU A 256 0.76 9.57 -19.83
C GLU A 256 0.94 9.39 -18.33
N LEU A 257 2.17 9.21 -17.87
CA LEU A 257 2.48 9.02 -16.46
C LEU A 257 2.37 10.33 -15.67
N ILE A 258 2.67 11.46 -16.30
CA ILE A 258 2.39 12.80 -15.77
C ILE A 258 0.88 13.00 -15.62
N ARG A 259 0.09 12.69 -16.68
CA ARG A 259 -1.38 12.78 -16.62
C ARG A 259 -1.98 11.91 -15.51
N LYS A 260 -1.36 10.78 -15.20
CA LYS A 260 -1.77 9.86 -14.11
C LYS A 260 -1.21 10.23 -12.74
N GLY A 261 -0.47 11.33 -12.61
CA GLY A 261 0.14 11.79 -11.36
C GLY A 261 1.28 10.90 -10.83
N LEU A 262 1.76 9.94 -11.63
CA LEU A 262 2.84 9.03 -11.27
C LEU A 262 4.23 9.66 -11.46
N ILE A 263 4.32 10.70 -12.28
CA ILE A 263 5.49 11.58 -12.44
C ILE A 263 5.05 13.00 -12.14
N LYS A 264 5.76 13.69 -11.25
CA LYS A 264 5.50 15.09 -10.91
C LYS A 264 6.68 15.96 -11.39
N PRO A 265 6.49 16.84 -12.38
CA PRO A 265 7.52 17.81 -12.74
C PRO A 265 7.65 18.87 -11.65
N TYR A 266 8.86 19.34 -11.42
CA TYR A 266 9.16 20.47 -10.54
C TYR A 266 10.32 21.27 -11.11
N LYS A 267 10.35 22.56 -10.82
CA LYS A 267 11.42 23.45 -11.30
C LYS A 267 12.50 23.57 -10.23
N THR A 268 13.75 23.65 -10.64
CA THR A 268 14.88 23.87 -9.73
C THR A 268 15.94 24.71 -10.41
N LEU A 269 16.59 25.59 -9.64
CA LEU A 269 17.70 26.40 -10.12
C LEU A 269 19.01 25.61 -10.02
N VAL A 270 19.76 25.55 -11.12
CA VAL A 270 21.05 24.86 -11.19
C VAL A 270 22.13 25.87 -11.54
N LYS A 271 23.30 25.79 -10.90
CA LYS A 271 24.46 26.62 -11.29
C LYS A 271 24.86 26.30 -12.72
N LYS A 272 25.00 27.33 -13.57
CA LYS A 272 25.56 27.17 -14.91
C LYS A 272 26.95 26.56 -14.79
N LYS A 273 27.20 25.46 -15.50
CA LYS A 273 28.56 24.89 -15.57
C LYS A 273 29.45 25.87 -16.32
N ALA A 274 30.60 26.23 -15.73
CA ALA A 274 31.65 26.92 -16.46
C ALA A 274 32.10 26.01 -17.62
N GLU A 275 32.07 26.52 -18.85
CA GLU A 275 32.61 25.81 -20.00
C GLU A 275 34.11 25.59 -19.75
N ASN A 276 34.52 24.33 -19.57
CA ASN A 276 35.93 23.97 -19.57
C ASN A 276 36.47 24.28 -20.97
N LYS A 277 37.20 25.39 -21.07
CA LYS A 277 37.98 25.77 -22.25
C LYS A 277 38.95 24.63 -22.53
N LYS A 278 38.73 23.93 -23.66
CA LYS A 278 39.61 22.88 -24.18
C LYS A 278 40.93 23.48 -24.66
#